data_AF-A0A1I7XQF1-F1
#
_entry.id   AF-A0A1I7XQF1-F1
#
_cell.length_a   1.000
_cell.length_b   1.000
_cell.length_c   1.000
_cell.angle_alpha   90.00
_cell.angle_beta   90.00
_cell.angle_gamma   90.00
#
_symmetry.space_group_name_H-M   'P 1'
#
loop_
_entity.id
_entity.type
_entity.pdbx_description
1 polymer ?
#
loop_
_entity_poly.entity_id
_entity_poly.type
_entity_poly.pdbx_seq_one_letter_code
_entity_poly.pdbx_strand_id
1 'polypeptide(L)'
;MTGQYALKVEGVNEQIQVGLRQRQRKKTAFIYRNNQDLHNIGYLHRDVKPGNYTIGRAELNELRKVYILDFGMCRKFTNEQGVIRKPRQAAGFRGTVRYAPISCHLQRELCRYTRFYMIFNLQQKRVRQPQFINELFPPPCPREFQEVLTYTDSLKYYDAPNYQHIYGIMRRALQSSNAQEFPYDWEMGGPTAYVLA
;
A
#
# COMPACT_ATOMS: atom_id res chain seq x y z
N MET A 1 -4.71 18.71 -42.26
CA MET A 1 -5.56 17.79 -41.46
C MET A 1 -4.72 16.58 -41.07
N THR A 2 -4.09 16.64 -39.90
CA THR A 2 -3.18 15.62 -39.38
C THR A 2 -3.96 14.63 -38.52
N GLY A 3 -4.17 13.41 -39.03
CA GLY A 3 -4.73 12.30 -38.27
C GLY A 3 -3.69 11.74 -37.31
N GLN A 4 -3.97 11.85 -36.01
CA GLN A 4 -3.15 11.26 -34.95
C GLN A 4 -3.30 9.73 -34.95
N TYR A 5 -2.16 9.05 -35.04
CA TYR A 5 -1.98 7.63 -34.74
C TYR A 5 -2.25 7.39 -33.25
N ALA A 6 -3.52 7.12 -32.89
CA ALA A 6 -3.86 6.51 -31.62
C ALA A 6 -3.73 4.99 -31.78
N LEU A 7 -2.55 4.44 -31.46
CA LEU A 7 -2.37 3.01 -31.29
C LEU A 7 -3.24 2.56 -30.10
N LYS A 8 -4.39 1.97 -30.42
CA LYS A 8 -5.26 1.25 -29.50
C LYS A 8 -4.49 0.02 -29.00
N VAL A 9 -3.89 0.09 -27.82
CA VAL A 9 -3.28 -1.07 -27.15
C VAL A 9 -4.43 -1.93 -26.62
N GLU A 10 -5.07 -2.68 -27.52
CA GLU A 10 -5.94 -3.79 -27.16
C GLU A 10 -5.08 -4.96 -26.67
N GLY A 11 -5.44 -5.52 -25.51
CA GLY A 11 -4.94 -6.82 -25.08
C GLY A 11 -3.86 -6.82 -23.99
N VAL A 12 -4.08 -6.14 -22.87
CA VAL A 12 -3.46 -6.62 -21.60
C VAL A 12 -4.38 -7.71 -21.06
N ASN A 13 -4.03 -8.95 -21.39
CA ASN A 13 -4.75 -10.18 -21.02
C ASN A 13 -5.21 -10.14 -19.55
N GLU A 14 -6.49 -10.41 -19.26
CA GLU A 14 -7.05 -10.35 -17.89
C GLU A 14 -6.24 -11.21 -16.90
N GLN A 15 -5.64 -12.31 -17.35
CA GLN A 15 -4.74 -13.14 -16.55
C GLN A 15 -3.46 -12.41 -16.11
N ILE A 16 -2.91 -11.54 -16.95
CA ILE A 16 -1.75 -10.69 -16.61
C ILE A 16 -2.16 -9.65 -15.56
N GLN A 17 -3.36 -9.07 -15.68
CA GLN A 17 -3.92 -8.14 -14.69
C GLN A 17 -4.23 -8.84 -13.35
N VAL A 18 -4.78 -10.06 -13.36
CA VAL A 18 -5.01 -10.88 -12.16
C VAL A 18 -3.69 -11.26 -11.51
N GLY A 19 -2.68 -11.66 -12.30
CA GLY A 19 -1.33 -11.97 -11.83
C GLY A 19 -0.64 -10.75 -11.20
N LEU A 20 -0.68 -9.59 -11.86
CA LEU A 20 -0.17 -8.32 -11.31
C LEU A 20 -0.87 -7.94 -10.00
N ARG A 21 -2.19 -8.16 -9.90
CA ARG A 21 -2.96 -7.93 -8.67
C ARG A 21 -2.59 -8.91 -7.56
N GLN A 22 -2.28 -10.17 -7.86
CA GLN A 22 -1.78 -11.12 -6.85
C GLN A 22 -0.35 -10.77 -6.39
N ARG A 23 0.54 -10.38 -7.31
CA ARG A 23 1.93 -9.95 -7.03
C ARG A 23 1.99 -8.72 -6.12
N GLN A 24 1.07 -7.77 -6.29
CA GLN A 24 0.97 -6.59 -5.42
C GLN A 24 0.61 -6.97 -3.97
N ARG A 25 -0.07 -8.11 -3.73
CA ARG A 25 -0.60 -8.51 -2.41
C ARG A 25 0.46 -9.06 -1.46
N LYS A 26 1.47 -9.78 -1.96
CA LYS A 26 2.59 -10.29 -1.12
C LYS A 26 3.47 -9.15 -0.60
N LYS A 27 3.67 -8.09 -1.40
CA LYS A 27 4.45 -6.90 -1.03
C LYS A 27 3.79 -6.05 0.06
N THR A 28 2.48 -6.23 0.26
CA THR A 28 1.70 -5.48 1.24
C THR A 28 2.23 -5.65 2.66
N ALA A 29 2.48 -6.88 3.12
CA ALA A 29 2.90 -7.11 4.51
C ALA A 29 4.18 -6.33 4.89
N PHE A 30 5.12 -6.23 3.96
CA PHE A 30 6.36 -5.46 4.13
C PHE A 30 6.13 -3.97 4.28
N ILE A 31 5.22 -3.41 3.49
CA ILE A 31 4.85 -2.00 3.59
C ILE A 31 4.31 -1.73 5.00
N TYR A 32 3.49 -2.61 5.55
CA TYR A 32 2.92 -2.42 6.90
C TYR A 32 4.00 -2.49 7.98
N ARG A 33 4.94 -3.44 7.88
CA ARG A 33 6.07 -3.56 8.82
C ARG A 33 6.95 -2.32 8.80
N ASN A 34 7.40 -1.91 7.62
CA ASN A 34 8.26 -0.74 7.47
C ASN A 34 7.59 0.57 7.93
N ASN A 35 6.27 0.71 7.69
CA ASN A 35 5.52 1.88 8.19
C ASN A 35 5.33 1.83 9.71
N GLN A 36 5.15 0.65 10.30
CA GLN A 36 5.10 0.49 11.75
C GLN A 36 6.41 0.97 12.39
N ASP A 37 7.55 0.56 11.85
CA ASP A 37 8.87 0.94 12.38
C ASP A 37 9.08 2.47 12.31
N LEU A 38 8.70 3.09 11.19
CA LEU A 38 8.77 4.55 11.05
C LEU A 38 7.84 5.28 12.04
N HIS A 39 6.66 4.70 12.29
CA HIS A 39 5.71 5.27 13.24
C HIS A 39 6.18 5.12 14.69
N ASN A 40 6.85 4.02 15.03
CA ASN A 40 7.42 3.78 16.35
C ASN A 40 8.48 4.84 16.72
N ILE A 41 9.19 5.38 15.74
CA ILE A 41 10.14 6.48 15.93
C ILE A 41 9.51 7.87 15.77
N GLY A 42 8.19 7.97 15.59
CA GLY A 42 7.45 9.24 15.59
C GLY A 42 7.36 9.97 14.25
N TYR A 43 7.65 9.31 13.13
CA TYR A 43 7.63 9.92 11.79
C TYR A 43 6.52 9.35 10.91
N LEU A 44 6.03 10.17 9.98
CA LEU A 44 5.17 9.75 8.86
C LEU A 44 5.95 9.92 7.57
N HIS A 45 5.94 8.94 6.67
CA HIS A 45 6.67 9.02 5.40
C HIS A 45 6.10 10.09 4.43
N ARG A 46 4.77 10.19 4.37
CA ARG A 46 3.99 11.07 3.49
C ARG A 46 4.03 10.84 1.98
N ASP A 47 4.93 10.02 1.46
CA ASP A 47 4.97 9.64 0.04
C ASP A 47 5.16 8.13 -0.15
N VAL A 48 4.25 7.34 0.44
CA VAL A 48 4.27 5.88 0.30
C VAL A 48 3.77 5.49 -1.10
N LYS A 49 4.67 4.98 -1.94
CA LYS A 49 4.41 4.53 -3.32
C LYS A 49 5.37 3.40 -3.70
N PRO A 50 5.06 2.53 -4.68
CA PRO A 50 5.95 1.42 -5.06
C PRO A 50 7.38 1.85 -5.35
N GLY A 51 7.57 3.00 -6.01
CA GLY A 51 8.91 3.53 -6.35
C GLY A 51 9.75 3.97 -5.15
N ASN A 52 9.17 4.10 -3.95
CA ASN A 52 9.90 4.41 -2.72
C ASN A 52 10.21 3.16 -1.88
N TYR A 53 10.03 1.96 -2.45
CA TYR A 53 10.44 0.72 -1.82
C TYR A 53 11.36 -0.07 -2.76
N THR A 54 12.37 -0.69 -2.18
CA THR A 54 13.26 -1.61 -2.91
C THR A 54 13.47 -2.90 -2.13
N ILE A 55 13.83 -3.97 -2.82
CA ILE A 55 14.23 -5.22 -2.20
C ILE A 55 15.71 -5.15 -1.79
N GLY A 56 16.08 -5.92 -0.78
CA GLY A 56 17.47 -6.09 -0.40
C GLY A 56 18.28 -6.82 -1.46
N ARG A 57 19.60 -6.73 -1.32
CA ARG A 57 20.54 -7.24 -2.31
C ARG A 57 20.75 -8.75 -2.15
N ALA A 58 20.87 -9.46 -3.27
CA ALA A 58 21.04 -10.91 -3.30
C ALA A 58 22.36 -11.32 -2.65
N GLU A 59 23.44 -10.59 -2.96
CA GLU A 59 24.79 -10.84 -2.44
C GLU A 59 24.90 -10.71 -0.92
N LEU A 60 23.95 -10.04 -0.27
CA LEU A 60 23.87 -9.90 1.19
C LEU A 60 22.84 -10.83 1.84
N ASN A 61 22.22 -11.74 1.07
CA ASN A 61 21.12 -12.60 1.51
C ASN A 61 19.92 -11.80 2.06
N GLU A 62 19.57 -10.70 1.39
CA GLU A 62 18.51 -9.77 1.83
C GLU A 62 17.30 -9.72 0.91
N LEU A 63 17.11 -10.71 0.03
CA LEU A 63 15.98 -10.76 -0.89
C LEU A 63 14.61 -10.75 -0.19
N ARG A 64 14.56 -11.11 1.10
CA ARG A 64 13.35 -11.05 1.94
C ARG A 64 13.23 -9.78 2.77
N LYS A 65 14.14 -8.82 2.60
CA LYS A 65 14.06 -7.49 3.22
C LYS A 65 13.54 -6.49 2.19
N VAL A 66 12.67 -5.60 2.64
CA VAL A 66 12.19 -4.46 1.85
C VAL A 66 12.62 -3.20 2.55
N TYR A 67 13.26 -2.29 1.83
CA TYR A 67 13.76 -1.03 2.34
C TYR A 67 12.84 0.13 1.92
N ILE A 68 12.69 1.12 2.80
CA ILE A 68 12.08 2.42 2.47
C ILE A 68 13.17 3.32 1.86
N LEU A 69 12.83 3.99 0.77
CA LEU A 69 13.63 5.03 0.13
C LEU A 69 12.92 6.39 0.26
N ASP A 70 13.67 7.46 0.00
CA ASP A 70 13.17 8.84 -0.09
C ASP A 70 12.40 9.33 1.16
N PHE A 71 13.17 9.78 2.16
CA PHE A 71 12.63 10.41 3.36
C PHE A 71 12.35 11.91 3.19
N GLY A 72 12.51 12.50 2.00
CA GLY A 72 12.38 13.95 1.78
C GLY A 72 11.00 14.50 2.12
N MET A 73 9.98 13.65 2.04
CA MET A 73 8.61 13.99 2.39
C MET A 73 8.25 13.65 3.85
N CYS A 74 9.14 13.05 4.62
CA CYS A 74 8.85 12.63 5.99
C CYS A 74 8.47 13.80 6.88
N ARG A 75 7.69 13.51 7.93
CA ARG A 75 7.34 14.51 8.94
C ARG A 75 7.14 13.88 10.30
N LYS A 76 7.78 14.45 11.32
CA LYS A 76 7.57 14.07 12.71
C LYS A 76 6.15 14.42 13.14
N PHE A 77 5.38 13.43 13.57
CA PHE A 77 4.02 13.61 14.09
C PHE A 77 3.99 13.69 15.62
N THR A 78 5.10 13.38 16.29
CA THR A 78 5.27 13.55 17.73
C THR A 78 6.10 14.79 18.06
N ASN A 79 5.98 15.30 19.28
CA ASN A 79 6.93 16.25 19.86
C ASN A 79 8.12 15.49 20.52
N GLU A 80 8.98 16.20 21.24
CA GLU A 80 10.14 15.63 21.94
C GLU A 80 9.73 14.68 23.08
N GLN A 81 8.56 14.90 23.66
CA GLN A 81 7.97 14.08 24.72
C GLN A 81 7.18 12.86 24.18
N GLY A 82 7.21 12.60 22.86
CA GLY A 82 6.48 11.50 22.23
C GLY A 82 4.98 11.73 22.05
N VAL A 83 4.45 12.91 22.42
CA VAL A 83 3.03 13.26 22.31
C VAL A 83 2.68 13.63 20.87
N ILE A 84 1.53 13.15 20.38
CA ILE A 84 1.04 13.44 19.04
C ILE A 84 0.73 14.94 18.91
N ARG A 85 1.29 15.57 17.89
CA ARG A 85 1.08 16.98 17.57
C ARG A 85 -0.36 17.21 17.11
N LYS A 86 -0.92 18.39 17.41
CA LYS A 86 -2.23 18.77 16.89
C LYS A 86 -2.22 18.83 15.35
N PRO A 87 -3.30 18.39 14.67
CA PRO A 87 -3.39 18.51 13.23
C PRO A 87 -3.43 19.98 12.82
N ARG A 88 -2.81 20.33 11.69
CA ARG A 88 -2.96 21.67 11.11
C ARG A 88 -4.39 21.88 10.63
N GLN A 89 -4.86 23.13 10.66
CA GLN A 89 -6.15 23.52 10.09
C GLN A 89 -6.23 23.22 8.59
N ALA A 90 -5.13 23.47 7.86
CA ALA A 90 -4.98 23.10 6.46
C ALA A 90 -3.59 22.47 6.24
N ALA A 91 -3.57 21.30 5.64
CA ALA A 91 -2.35 20.59 5.27
C ALA A 91 -2.28 20.44 3.74
N GLY A 92 -1.46 21.26 3.09
CA GLY A 92 -1.20 21.13 1.66
C GLY A 92 -0.66 19.74 1.31
N PHE A 93 -1.26 19.12 0.29
CA PHE A 93 -0.81 17.83 -0.23
C PHE A 93 0.47 18.01 -1.06
N ARG A 94 1.45 17.14 -0.84
CA ARG A 94 2.75 17.15 -1.53
C ARG A 94 3.25 15.76 -1.96
N GLY A 95 2.40 14.75 -1.88
CA GLY A 95 2.76 13.37 -2.23
C GLY A 95 2.34 12.99 -3.65
N THR A 96 2.47 11.72 -3.97
CA THR A 96 2.00 11.17 -5.25
C THR A 96 0.47 11.04 -5.25
N VAL A 97 -0.22 11.83 -6.09
CA VAL A 97 -1.68 11.91 -6.19
C VAL A 97 -2.32 10.52 -6.20
N ARG A 98 -1.84 9.61 -7.06
CA ARG A 98 -2.38 8.25 -7.26
C ARG A 98 -2.49 7.40 -5.99
N TYR A 99 -1.64 7.63 -4.99
CA TYR A 99 -1.62 6.84 -3.74
C TYR A 99 -2.11 7.64 -2.53
N ALA A 100 -2.56 8.88 -2.76
CA ALA A 100 -2.99 9.78 -1.71
C ALA A 100 -4.34 9.32 -1.10
N PRO A 101 -4.48 9.34 0.24
CA PRO A 101 -5.76 9.15 0.90
C PRO A 101 -6.74 10.28 0.53
N ILE A 102 -8.05 10.01 0.64
CA ILE A 102 -9.10 11.02 0.45
C ILE A 102 -8.91 12.23 1.39
N SER A 103 -8.40 12.00 2.61
CA SER A 103 -8.12 13.06 3.57
C SER A 103 -7.13 14.09 3.04
N CYS A 104 -6.12 13.70 2.24
CA CYS A 104 -5.19 14.63 1.60
C CYS A 104 -5.88 15.55 0.59
N HIS A 105 -6.78 14.99 -0.22
CA HIS A 105 -7.56 15.76 -1.20
C HIS A 105 -8.50 16.76 -0.53
N LEU A 106 -8.86 16.51 0.74
CA LEU A 106 -9.63 17.40 1.60
C LEU A 106 -8.74 18.32 2.46
N GLN A 107 -7.45 18.42 2.16
CA GLN A 107 -6.46 19.21 2.89
C GLN A 107 -6.39 18.89 4.40
N ARG A 108 -6.80 17.69 4.79
CA ARG A 108 -6.70 17.21 6.18
C ARG A 108 -5.29 16.70 6.45
N GLU A 109 -4.87 16.83 7.69
CA GLU A 109 -3.57 16.34 8.13
C GLU A 109 -3.46 14.83 7.95
N LEU A 110 -2.31 14.41 7.42
CA LEU A 110 -1.96 13.01 7.30
C LEU A 110 -1.70 12.38 8.67
N CYS A 111 -2.16 11.16 8.84
CA CYS A 111 -2.01 10.38 10.08
C CYS A 111 -1.56 8.96 9.77
N ARG A 112 -1.28 8.19 10.83
CA ARG A 112 -0.66 6.86 10.72
C ARG A 112 -1.46 5.87 9.87
N TYR A 113 -2.79 5.96 9.87
CA TYR A 113 -3.63 5.03 9.10
C TYR A 113 -3.85 5.42 7.63
N THR A 114 -3.55 6.65 7.25
CA THR A 114 -3.87 7.14 5.89
C THR A 114 -2.99 6.55 4.77
N ARG A 115 -2.16 5.54 5.08
CA ARG A 115 -1.21 4.91 4.15
C ARG A 115 -1.66 3.56 3.60
N PHE A 116 -2.78 3.03 4.10
CA PHE A 116 -3.29 1.71 3.75
C PHE A 116 -3.91 1.62 2.34
N TYR A 117 -3.89 2.72 1.57
CA TYR A 117 -4.57 2.85 0.28
C TYR A 117 -3.71 2.54 -0.94
N MET A 118 -2.43 2.21 -0.75
CA MET A 118 -1.48 1.91 -1.84
C MET A 118 -1.84 0.64 -2.62
N ILE A 119 -2.51 -0.33 -1.98
CA ILE A 119 -2.69 -1.68 -2.53
C ILE A 119 -3.65 -1.70 -3.74
N PHE A 120 -4.60 -0.75 -3.81
CA PHE A 120 -5.71 -0.84 -4.77
C PHE A 120 -5.90 0.42 -5.64
N ASN A 121 -4.93 1.33 -5.71
CA ASN A 121 -5.05 2.59 -6.47
C ASN A 121 -6.39 3.33 -6.18
N LEU A 122 -6.74 3.42 -4.89
CA LEU A 122 -8.09 3.74 -4.37
C LEU A 122 -8.53 5.21 -4.52
N GLN A 123 -8.17 5.86 -5.63
CA GLN A 123 -8.29 7.30 -5.81
C GLN A 123 -9.72 7.84 -5.80
N GLN A 124 -10.75 7.01 -5.91
CA GLN A 124 -12.09 7.54 -6.12
C GLN A 124 -12.98 7.36 -4.90
N LYS A 125 -13.43 8.46 -4.29
CA LYS A 125 -14.55 8.46 -3.33
C LYS A 125 -15.72 7.61 -3.83
N ARG A 126 -15.92 7.60 -5.16
CA ARG A 126 -16.88 6.77 -5.87
C ARG A 126 -16.66 5.27 -5.58
N VAL A 127 -15.44 4.73 -5.76
CA VAL A 127 -15.19 3.27 -5.61
C VAL A 127 -15.26 2.74 -4.17
N ARG A 128 -15.39 3.60 -3.16
CA ARG A 128 -15.55 3.19 -1.75
C ARG A 128 -16.99 3.14 -1.27
N GLN A 129 -17.96 3.52 -2.10
CA GLN A 129 -19.36 3.35 -1.71
C GLN A 129 -19.67 1.84 -1.71
N PRO A 130 -20.57 1.38 -0.82
CA PRO A 130 -20.88 -0.05 -0.68
C PRO A 130 -21.18 -0.75 -2.00
N GLN A 131 -21.85 -0.05 -2.93
CA GLN A 131 -22.18 -0.55 -4.27
C GLN A 131 -20.98 -0.84 -5.18
N PHE A 132 -19.81 -0.24 -4.94
CA PHE A 132 -18.59 -0.43 -5.75
C PHE A 132 -17.52 -1.27 -5.04
N ILE A 133 -17.77 -1.78 -3.82
CA ILE A 133 -16.77 -2.57 -3.08
C ILE A 133 -16.37 -3.84 -3.83
N ASN A 134 -17.30 -4.48 -4.56
CA ASN A 134 -16.99 -5.65 -5.38
C ASN A 134 -16.15 -5.32 -6.62
N GLU A 135 -16.31 -4.11 -7.19
CA GLU A 135 -15.43 -3.62 -8.26
C GLU A 135 -14.04 -3.27 -7.73
N LEU A 136 -13.97 -2.88 -6.46
CA LEU A 136 -12.74 -2.51 -5.78
C LEU A 136 -11.89 -3.73 -5.39
N PHE A 137 -12.56 -4.80 -4.96
CA PHE A 137 -11.96 -6.07 -4.58
C PHE A 137 -12.57 -7.20 -5.40
N PRO A 138 -12.38 -7.22 -6.74
CA PRO A 138 -12.99 -8.22 -7.58
C PRO A 138 -12.36 -9.59 -7.30
N PRO A 139 -13.13 -10.69 -7.39
CA PRO A 139 -12.58 -12.04 -7.37
C PRO A 139 -11.39 -12.17 -8.34
N PRO A 140 -10.30 -12.86 -7.97
CA PRO A 140 -10.08 -13.65 -6.76
C PRO A 140 -9.43 -12.83 -5.62
N CYS A 141 -9.91 -11.61 -5.32
CA CYS A 141 -9.44 -10.85 -4.16
C CYS A 141 -10.02 -11.42 -2.85
N PRO A 142 -9.18 -11.73 -1.85
CA PRO A 142 -9.66 -12.14 -0.52
C PRO A 142 -10.52 -11.05 0.12
N ARG A 143 -11.62 -11.44 0.77
CA ARG A 143 -12.54 -10.53 1.44
C ARG A 143 -11.88 -9.84 2.65
N GLU A 144 -10.85 -10.46 3.20
CA GLU A 144 -10.00 -9.95 4.27
C GLU A 144 -9.37 -8.59 3.90
N PHE A 145 -9.11 -8.31 2.62
CA PHE A 145 -8.64 -6.97 2.22
C PHE A 145 -9.73 -5.89 2.40
N GLN A 146 -11.01 -6.26 2.31
CA GLN A 146 -12.12 -5.36 2.65
C GLN A 146 -12.15 -5.11 4.16
N GLU A 147 -11.85 -6.13 4.97
CA GLU A 147 -11.75 -5.97 6.43
C GLU A 147 -10.62 -5.01 6.81
N VAL A 148 -9.45 -5.09 6.14
CA VAL A 148 -8.37 -4.11 6.30
C VAL A 148 -8.88 -2.72 5.94
N LEU A 149 -9.54 -2.53 4.80
CA LEU A 149 -10.08 -1.23 4.42
C LEU A 149 -11.04 -0.67 5.47
N THR A 150 -12.02 -1.46 5.90
CA THR A 150 -13.01 -1.08 6.92
C THR A 150 -12.36 -0.72 8.25
N TYR A 151 -11.41 -1.53 8.72
CA TYR A 151 -10.65 -1.23 9.94
C TYR A 151 -9.94 0.11 9.80
N THR A 152 -9.27 0.34 8.67
CA THR A 152 -8.48 1.55 8.46
C THR A 152 -9.30 2.80 8.30
N ASP A 153 -10.48 2.71 7.68
CA ASP A 153 -11.40 3.84 7.54
C ASP A 153 -12.11 4.19 8.87
N SER A 154 -12.10 3.30 9.86
CA SER A 154 -12.63 3.58 11.21
C SER A 154 -11.67 4.37 12.11
N LEU A 155 -10.38 4.43 11.76
CA LEU A 155 -9.36 5.11 12.56
C LEU A 155 -9.46 6.63 12.45
N LYS A 156 -9.14 7.32 13.55
CA LYS A 156 -9.09 8.77 13.69
C LYS A 156 -7.65 9.27 13.81
N TYR A 157 -7.47 10.58 13.74
CA TYR A 157 -6.14 11.22 13.70
C TYR A 157 -5.22 10.80 14.85
N TYR A 158 -5.76 10.70 16.06
CA TYR A 158 -5.00 10.37 17.26
C TYR A 158 -4.87 8.87 17.51
N ASP A 159 -5.59 8.02 16.77
CA ASP A 159 -5.60 6.58 17.00
C ASP A 159 -4.27 5.94 16.58
N ALA A 160 -3.78 5.02 17.40
CA ALA A 160 -2.66 4.16 17.02
C ALA A 160 -3.20 2.97 16.22
N PRO A 161 -2.75 2.73 14.97
CA PRO A 161 -3.15 1.54 14.23
C PRO A 161 -2.67 0.29 14.97
N ASN A 162 -3.57 -0.69 15.14
CA ASN A 162 -3.25 -2.01 15.67
C ASN A 162 -2.65 -2.85 14.53
N TYR A 163 -1.34 -2.74 14.36
CA TYR A 163 -0.61 -3.49 13.32
C TYR A 163 -0.76 -5.00 13.47
N GLN A 164 -0.83 -5.51 14.71
CA GLN A 164 -1.02 -6.94 14.96
C GLN A 164 -2.37 -7.45 14.44
N HIS A 165 -3.43 -6.67 14.62
CA HIS A 165 -4.74 -6.98 14.03
C HIS A 165 -4.66 -7.02 12.50
N ILE A 166 -4.01 -6.04 11.88
CA ILE A 166 -3.86 -6.00 10.42
C ILE A 166 -3.06 -7.20 9.90
N TYR A 167 -1.94 -7.56 10.55
CA TYR A 167 -1.20 -8.77 10.18
C TYR A 167 -2.03 -10.04 10.37
N GLY A 168 -2.88 -10.09 11.39
CA GLY A 168 -3.84 -11.18 11.59
C GLY A 168 -4.79 -11.34 10.39
N ILE A 169 -5.36 -10.23 9.91
CA ILE A 169 -6.23 -10.22 8.72
C ILE A 169 -5.45 -10.67 7.46
N MET A 170 -4.22 -10.17 7.26
CA MET A 170 -3.40 -10.57 6.10
C MET A 170 -3.02 -12.05 6.11
N ARG A 171 -2.71 -12.62 7.28
CA ARG A 171 -2.44 -14.05 7.40
C ARG A 171 -3.67 -14.90 7.04
N ARG A 172 -4.87 -14.47 7.47
CA ARG A 172 -6.11 -15.11 7.02
C ARG A 172 -6.30 -15.01 5.52
N ALA A 173 -6.03 -13.85 4.91
CA ALA A 173 -6.09 -13.66 3.47
C ALA A 173 -5.19 -14.64 2.69
N LEU A 174 -3.98 -14.92 3.21
CA LEU A 174 -3.08 -15.92 2.62
C LEU A 174 -3.67 -17.33 2.72
N GLN A 175 -4.18 -17.70 3.90
CA GLN A 175 -4.79 -19.01 4.14
C GLN A 175 -6.04 -19.24 3.28
N SER A 176 -6.96 -18.27 3.22
CA SER A 176 -8.19 -18.37 2.43
C SER A 176 -7.95 -18.37 0.92
N SER A 177 -6.82 -17.83 0.48
CA SER A 177 -6.37 -17.89 -0.92
C SER A 177 -5.63 -19.18 -1.27
N ASN A 178 -5.37 -20.07 -0.30
CA ASN A 178 -4.42 -21.18 -0.43
C ASN A 178 -3.06 -20.72 -0.99
N ALA A 179 -2.61 -19.52 -0.60
CA ALA A 179 -1.39 -18.90 -1.08
C ALA A 179 -0.28 -19.07 -0.04
N GLN A 180 0.93 -19.39 -0.51
CA GLN A 180 2.12 -19.40 0.33
C GLN A 180 2.81 -18.03 0.32
N GLU A 181 3.34 -17.61 1.47
CA GLU A 181 4.11 -16.38 1.59
C GLU A 181 5.38 -16.45 0.74
N PHE A 182 6.11 -17.56 0.87
CA PHE A 182 7.33 -17.88 0.15
C PHE A 182 7.10 -18.96 -0.91
N PRO A 183 7.97 -19.07 -1.93
CA PRO A 183 8.94 -18.05 -2.32
C PRO A 183 8.26 -16.77 -2.83
N TYR A 184 8.91 -15.62 -2.63
CA TYR A 184 8.52 -14.37 -3.28
C TYR A 184 8.77 -14.45 -4.78
N ASP A 185 8.10 -13.58 -5.55
CA ASP A 185 8.13 -13.62 -7.00
C ASP A 185 9.55 -13.50 -7.59
N TRP A 186 10.45 -12.82 -6.88
CA TRP A 186 11.85 -12.59 -7.25
C TRP A 186 12.86 -13.54 -6.59
N GLU A 187 12.39 -14.51 -5.78
CA GLU A 187 13.24 -15.56 -5.22
C GLU A 187 13.31 -16.76 -6.17
N MET A 188 14.37 -17.56 -6.07
CA MET A 188 14.46 -18.85 -6.77
C MET A 188 13.26 -19.74 -6.43
N GLY A 189 12.63 -20.35 -7.44
CA GLY A 189 11.37 -21.08 -7.30
C GLY A 189 10.11 -20.20 -7.22
N GLY A 190 10.28 -18.88 -7.24
CA GLY A 190 9.19 -17.91 -7.32
C GLY A 190 8.54 -17.86 -8.71
N PRO A 191 7.27 -17.44 -8.82
CA PRO A 191 6.54 -17.37 -10.09
C PRO A 191 7.20 -16.53 -11.20
N THR A 192 8.12 -15.62 -10.85
CA THR A 192 8.84 -14.78 -11.82
C THR A 192 10.36 -14.88 -11.73
N ALA A 193 10.89 -15.90 -11.03
CA ALA A 193 12.33 -16.09 -10.84
C ALA A 193 13.12 -16.08 -12.17
N TYR A 194 12.49 -16.58 -13.24
CA TYR A 194 13.08 -16.71 -14.57
C TYR A 194 13.15 -15.41 -15.39
N VAL A 195 12.58 -14.30 -14.91
CA VAL A 195 12.58 -13.00 -15.63
C VAL A 195 13.76 -12.13 -15.23
N LEU A 196 14.54 -12.54 -14.22
CA LEU A 196 15.68 -11.78 -13.67
C LEU A 196 17.03 -12.49 -13.87
N ALA A 197 17.09 -13.53 -14.70
CA ALA A 197 18.31 -14.21 -15.10
C ALA A 197 18.81 -13.71 -16.46
#